data_AF-T1GJH7-F1
#
_entry.id   AF-T1GJH7-F1
#
_cell.length_a   1.000
_cell.length_b   1.000
_cell.length_c   1.000
_cell.angle_alpha   90.00
_cell.angle_beta   90.00
_cell.angle_gamma   90.00
#
_symmetry.space_group_name_H-M   'P 1'
#
loop_
_entity.id
_entity.type
_entity.pdbx_description
1 polymer ?
#
loop_
_entity_poly.entity_id
_entity_poly.type
_entity_poly.pdbx_seq_one_letter_code
_entity_poly.pdbx_strand_id
1 'polypeptide(L)'
;LQKVAKEELHEDDNIRKQALAQFREWIAKHPHIKKCRTDANFLLRFLRVKKFNVPAACEILEKYLTIRQLYSHWFQKLDIKDPVMSELFDQGYMVPLPQRDHLGRQILLISASKFDPYKYTSEHMAKIHALICESVMDDEESQVAGYVYVNDES
;
A
#
# COMPACT_ATOMS: atom_id res chain seq x y z
N LEU A 1 5.29 2.95 18.42
CA LEU A 1 4.15 3.03 17.49
C LEU A 1 2.99 3.87 18.00
N GLN A 2 2.30 3.51 19.09
CA GLN A 2 1.13 4.28 19.57
C GLN A 2 1.42 5.76 19.84
N LYS A 3 2.59 6.09 20.42
CA LYS A 3 3.02 7.48 20.63
C LYS A 3 3.12 8.26 19.31
N VAL A 4 3.80 7.69 18.32
CA VAL A 4 3.95 8.27 16.97
C VAL A 4 2.58 8.43 16.29
N ALA A 5 1.74 7.39 16.34
CA ALA A 5 0.39 7.44 15.77
C ALA A 5 -0.45 8.58 16.40
N LYS A 6 -0.36 8.75 17.72
CA LYS A 6 -1.06 9.84 18.42
C LYS A 6 -0.50 11.22 18.08
N GLU A 7 0.81 11.39 18.12
CA GLU A 7 1.49 12.68 17.96
C GLU A 7 1.49 13.16 16.51
N GLU A 8 1.73 12.26 15.54
CA GLU A 8 1.93 12.62 14.14
C GLU A 8 0.68 12.44 13.27
N LEU A 9 -0.19 11.48 13.62
CA LEU A 9 -1.39 11.11 12.85
C LEU A 9 -2.71 11.49 13.54
N HIS A 10 -2.66 11.94 14.80
CA HIS A 10 -3.83 12.21 15.63
C HIS A 10 -4.71 10.96 15.85
N GLU A 11 -4.08 9.79 15.90
CA GLU A 11 -4.75 8.51 16.16
C GLU A 11 -4.84 8.23 17.66
N ASP A 12 -6.06 8.05 18.16
CA ASP A 12 -6.34 7.38 19.42
C ASP A 12 -7.49 6.38 19.24
N ASP A 13 -7.78 5.56 20.26
CA ASP A 13 -8.80 4.50 20.16
C ASP A 13 -10.21 5.03 19.84
N ASN A 14 -10.56 6.21 20.34
CA ASN A 14 -11.86 6.81 20.11
C ASN A 14 -11.97 7.34 18.67
N ILE A 15 -10.98 8.12 18.24
CA ILE A 15 -10.90 8.65 16.87
C ILE A 15 -10.85 7.50 15.87
N ARG A 16 -10.04 6.47 16.14
CA ARG A 16 -9.93 5.27 15.31
C ARG A 16 -11.29 4.60 15.12
N LYS A 17 -12.03 4.36 16.20
CA LYS A 17 -13.34 3.71 16.16
C LYS A 17 -14.36 4.57 15.40
N GLN A 18 -14.42 5.88 15.69
CA GLN A 18 -15.37 6.80 15.07
C GLN A 18 -15.09 7.00 13.58
N ALA A 19 -13.84 7.25 13.20
CA ALA A 19 -13.43 7.47 11.82
C ALA A 19 -13.69 6.23 10.96
N LEU A 20 -13.37 5.03 11.47
CA LEU A 20 -13.68 3.78 10.78
C LEU A 20 -15.19 3.58 10.56
N ALA A 21 -16.03 3.96 11.53
CA ALA A 21 -17.48 3.87 11.38
C ALA A 21 -18.00 4.84 10.31
N GLN A 22 -17.61 6.11 10.37
CA GLN A 22 -17.98 7.13 9.39
C GLN A 22 -17.52 6.74 7.98
N PHE A 23 -16.31 6.22 7.85
CA PHE A 23 -15.74 5.86 6.56
C PHE A 23 -16.48 4.67 5.92
N ARG A 24 -16.85 3.66 6.73
CA ARG A 24 -17.68 2.54 6.27
C ARG A 24 -19.07 2.99 5.84
N GLU A 25 -19.70 3.87 6.62
CA GLU A 25 -21.00 4.44 6.29
C GLU A 25 -20.96 5.21 4.97
N TRP A 26 -19.92 6.03 4.78
CA TRP A 26 -19.69 6.75 3.54
C TRP A 26 -19.52 5.79 2.36
N ILE A 27 -18.69 4.74 2.48
CA ILE A 27 -18.52 3.71 1.42
C ILE A 27 -19.87 3.07 1.07
N ALA A 28 -20.67 2.71 2.07
CA ALA A 28 -21.96 2.04 1.87
C ALA A 28 -23.00 2.93 1.16
N LYS A 29 -22.94 4.25 1.39
CA LYS A 29 -23.83 5.24 0.77
C LYS A 29 -23.32 5.77 -0.57
N HIS A 30 -22.09 5.44 -0.95
CA HIS A 30 -21.47 6.02 -2.13
C HIS A 30 -22.08 5.46 -3.43
N PRO A 31 -22.61 6.31 -4.34
CA PRO A 31 -23.39 5.85 -5.50
C PRO A 31 -22.60 5.02 -6.52
N HIS A 32 -21.27 5.20 -6.58
CA HIS A 32 -20.41 4.53 -7.57
C HIS A 32 -19.55 3.39 -7.00
N ILE A 33 -19.47 3.22 -5.67
CA ILE A 33 -18.66 2.16 -5.07
C ILE A 33 -19.52 0.90 -4.93
N LYS A 34 -19.33 -0.06 -5.86
CA LYS A 34 -20.07 -1.33 -5.84
C LYS A 34 -19.45 -2.39 -4.95
N LYS A 35 -18.11 -2.45 -4.92
CA LYS A 35 -17.31 -3.40 -4.13
C LYS A 35 -16.07 -2.70 -3.62
N CYS A 36 -15.87 -2.73 -2.30
CA CYS A 36 -14.69 -2.18 -1.63
C CYS A 36 -14.41 -3.02 -0.37
N ARG A 37 -13.14 -3.24 -0.06
CA ARG A 37 -12.70 -3.86 1.20
C ARG A 37 -12.98 -2.87 2.33
N THR A 38 -13.49 -3.35 3.48
CA THR A 38 -13.94 -2.48 4.59
C THR A 38 -13.51 -2.94 5.97
N ASP A 39 -12.65 -3.95 6.08
CA ASP A 39 -11.99 -4.27 7.36
C ASP A 39 -11.12 -3.10 7.83
N ALA A 40 -10.87 -3.08 9.13
CA ALA A 40 -10.19 -1.96 9.77
C ALA A 40 -8.79 -1.74 9.20
N ASN A 41 -8.01 -2.80 8.99
CA ASN A 41 -6.63 -2.69 8.54
C ASN A 41 -6.52 -1.98 7.17
N PHE A 42 -7.36 -2.37 6.20
CA PHE A 42 -7.40 -1.72 4.90
C PHE A 42 -7.82 -0.24 4.98
N LEU A 43 -8.88 0.08 5.71
CA LEU A 43 -9.38 1.46 5.79
C LEU A 43 -8.41 2.38 6.54
N LEU A 44 -7.66 1.84 7.51
CA LEU A 44 -6.66 2.60 8.26
C LEU A 44 -5.53 3.11 7.38
N ARG A 45 -5.19 2.44 6.28
CA ARG A 45 -4.20 2.91 5.31
C ARG A 45 -4.50 4.35 4.86
N PHE A 46 -5.77 4.61 4.49
CA PHE A 46 -6.20 5.91 3.98
C PHE A 46 -6.40 6.93 5.11
N LEU A 47 -6.95 6.49 6.25
CA LEU A 47 -7.13 7.36 7.42
C LEU A 47 -5.78 7.86 7.94
N ARG A 48 -4.79 6.98 8.10
CA ARG A 48 -3.45 7.31 8.61
C ARG A 48 -2.69 8.25 7.67
N VAL A 49 -2.69 7.96 6.37
CA VAL A 49 -2.06 8.84 5.36
C VAL A 49 -2.69 10.25 5.37
N LYS A 50 -3.95 10.37 5.77
CA LYS A 50 -4.66 11.65 5.89
C LYS A 50 -4.80 12.15 7.32
N LYS A 51 -4.02 11.61 8.27
CA LYS A 51 -4.02 12.03 9.68
C LYS A 51 -5.43 12.11 10.29
N PHE A 52 -6.23 11.08 9.98
CA PHE A 52 -7.62 10.92 10.40
C PHE A 52 -8.59 12.03 9.94
N ASN A 53 -8.22 12.83 8.93
CA ASN A 53 -9.16 13.65 8.18
C ASN A 53 -10.04 12.77 7.29
N VAL A 54 -11.25 12.45 7.77
CA VAL A 54 -12.19 11.52 7.09
C VAL A 54 -12.57 11.99 5.68
N PRO A 55 -12.96 13.26 5.43
CA PRO A 55 -13.22 13.73 4.07
C PRO A 55 -12.05 13.52 3.11
N ALA A 56 -10.83 13.88 3.52
CA ALA A 56 -9.63 13.69 2.70
C ALA A 56 -9.29 12.19 2.48
N ALA A 57 -9.61 11.33 3.47
CA ALA A 57 -9.47 9.88 3.37
C ALA A 57 -10.45 9.29 2.34
N CYS A 58 -11.69 9.79 2.29
CA CYS A 58 -12.68 9.41 1.28
C CYS A 58 -12.19 9.75 -0.15
N GLU A 59 -11.73 10.98 -0.38
CA GLU A 59 -11.23 11.40 -1.70
C GLU A 59 -10.05 10.53 -2.18
N ILE A 60 -9.13 10.16 -1.30
CA ILE A 60 -7.99 9.32 -1.69
C ILE A 60 -8.40 7.87 -1.94
N LEU A 61 -9.41 7.35 -1.24
CA LEU A 61 -9.97 6.03 -1.52
C LEU A 61 -10.65 6.00 -2.90
N GLU A 62 -11.42 7.03 -3.26
CA GLU A 62 -12.01 7.13 -4.61
C GLU A 62 -10.93 7.10 -5.70
N LYS A 63 -9.87 7.89 -5.53
CA LYS A 63 -8.73 7.91 -6.46
C LYS A 63 -8.06 6.55 -6.53
N TYR A 64 -7.83 5.90 -5.39
CA TYR A 64 -7.28 4.55 -5.33
C TYR A 64 -8.14 3.55 -6.11
N LEU A 65 -9.45 3.52 -5.86
CA LEU A 65 -10.37 2.62 -6.57
C LEU A 65 -10.42 2.92 -8.08
N THR A 66 -10.41 4.19 -8.45
CA THR A 66 -10.45 4.65 -9.85
C THR A 66 -9.19 4.21 -10.61
N ILE A 67 -7.99 4.46 -10.05
CA ILE A 67 -6.72 4.10 -10.68
C ILE A 67 -6.64 2.59 -10.93
N ARG A 68 -7.10 1.76 -9.98
CA ARG A 68 -7.10 0.29 -10.14
C ARG A 68 -8.09 -0.22 -11.20
N GLN A 69 -9.14 0.55 -11.48
CA GLN A 69 -10.06 0.25 -12.57
C GLN A 69 -9.48 0.67 -13.92
N LEU A 70 -8.93 1.89 -14.00
CA LEU A 70 -8.33 2.44 -15.23
C LEU A 70 -7.10 1.65 -15.69
N TYR A 71 -6.22 1.30 -14.75
CA TYR A 71 -4.98 0.57 -15.00
C TYR A 71 -5.08 -0.87 -14.49
N SER A 72 -6.17 -1.55 -14.84
CA SER A 72 -6.47 -2.92 -14.38
C SER A 72 -5.35 -3.92 -14.67
N HIS A 73 -4.65 -3.77 -15.79
CA HIS A 73 -3.49 -4.58 -16.15
C HIS A 73 -2.34 -4.48 -15.15
N TRP A 74 -2.18 -3.38 -14.40
CA TRP A 74 -1.15 -3.26 -13.35
C TRP A 74 -1.61 -3.75 -11.98
N PHE A 75 -2.91 -3.69 -11.68
CA PHE A 75 -3.43 -3.82 -10.31
C PHE A 75 -4.39 -5.01 -10.10
N GLN A 76 -4.78 -5.73 -11.15
CA GLN A 76 -5.59 -6.94 -11.07
C GLN A 76 -4.76 -8.20 -11.25
N LYS A 77 -5.25 -9.31 -10.68
CA LYS A 77 -4.57 -10.63 -10.72
C LYS A 77 -3.12 -10.56 -10.18
N LEU A 78 -2.93 -9.80 -9.11
CA LEU A 78 -1.69 -9.78 -8.34
C LEU A 78 -1.56 -11.14 -7.62
N ASP A 79 -0.86 -12.09 -8.25
CA ASP A 79 -0.69 -13.45 -7.74
C ASP A 79 0.79 -13.74 -7.49
N ILE A 80 1.11 -14.11 -6.25
CA ILE A 80 2.46 -14.53 -5.85
C ILE A 80 2.91 -15.83 -6.54
N LYS A 81 1.95 -16.60 -7.08
CA LYS A 81 2.22 -17.85 -7.82
C LYS A 81 2.42 -17.62 -9.31
N ASP A 82 2.28 -16.38 -9.79
CA ASP A 82 2.63 -16.04 -11.16
C ASP A 82 4.14 -16.29 -11.35
N PRO A 83 4.56 -17.12 -12.33
CA PRO A 83 5.97 -17.47 -12.49
C PRO A 83 6.88 -16.27 -12.74
N VAL A 84 6.39 -15.24 -13.44
CA VAL A 84 7.16 -14.03 -13.74
C VAL A 84 7.31 -13.18 -12.47
N MET A 85 6.25 -13.07 -11.65
CA MET A 85 6.32 -12.34 -10.39
C MET A 85 7.24 -13.05 -9.38
N SER A 86 7.14 -14.38 -9.27
CA SER A 86 8.02 -15.18 -8.42
C SER A 86 9.48 -15.00 -8.86
N GLU A 87 9.75 -15.13 -10.15
CA GLU A 87 11.11 -14.98 -10.68
C GLU A 87 11.68 -13.57 -10.41
N LEU A 88 10.89 -12.51 -10.65
CA LEU A 88 11.30 -11.13 -10.36
C LEU A 88 11.62 -10.92 -8.87
N PHE A 89 10.84 -11.53 -7.98
CA PHE A 89 11.05 -11.47 -6.54
C PHE A 89 12.31 -12.25 -6.13
N ASP A 90 12.43 -13.50 -6.57
CA ASP A 90 13.49 -14.43 -6.18
C ASP A 90 14.88 -13.97 -6.65
N GLN A 91 14.97 -13.32 -7.81
CA GLN A 91 16.23 -12.73 -8.30
C GLN A 91 16.61 -11.42 -7.58
N GLY A 92 15.72 -10.89 -6.72
CA GLY A 92 15.97 -9.70 -5.92
C GLY A 92 15.75 -8.38 -6.66
N TYR A 93 14.88 -8.32 -7.67
CA TYR A 93 14.59 -7.05 -8.35
C TYR A 93 13.97 -6.02 -7.41
N MET A 94 12.93 -6.41 -6.66
CA MET A 94 12.34 -5.59 -5.63
C MET A 94 12.01 -6.49 -4.45
N VAL A 95 12.53 -6.15 -3.26
CA VAL A 95 12.32 -6.95 -2.05
C VAL A 95 12.14 -6.06 -0.82
N PRO A 96 11.17 -6.36 0.07
CA PRO A 96 11.15 -5.79 1.40
C PRO A 96 12.27 -6.41 2.24
N LEU A 97 13.15 -5.58 2.82
CA LEU A 97 14.18 -6.09 3.71
C LEU A 97 13.59 -6.53 5.06
N PRO A 98 14.13 -7.57 5.71
CA PRO A 98 13.67 -8.00 7.02
C PRO A 98 13.81 -6.91 8.11
N GLN A 99 14.79 -6.02 7.94
CA GLN A 99 15.05 -4.92 8.86
C GLN A 99 14.26 -3.68 8.49
N ARG A 100 13.84 -2.96 9.52
CA ARG A 100 13.37 -1.57 9.42
C ARG A 100 14.54 -0.62 9.65
N ASP A 101 14.39 0.61 9.21
CA ASP A 101 15.35 1.65 9.57
C ASP A 101 15.18 2.13 11.03
N HIS A 102 16.02 3.07 11.45
CA HIS A 102 16.00 3.63 12.81
C HIS A 102 14.71 4.39 13.18
N LEU A 103 13.86 4.72 12.20
CA LEU A 103 12.56 5.35 12.39
C LEU A 103 11.40 4.35 12.35
N GLY A 104 11.69 3.05 12.17
CA GLY A 104 10.68 2.00 12.05
C GLY A 104 10.08 1.88 10.64
N ARG A 105 10.64 2.57 9.63
CA ARG A 105 10.16 2.49 8.25
C ARG A 105 10.54 1.17 7.63
N GLN A 106 9.61 0.56 6.92
CA GLN A 106 9.90 -0.64 6.12
C GLN A 106 10.80 -0.26 4.94
N ILE A 107 11.92 -0.96 4.79
CA ILE A 107 12.87 -0.72 3.70
C ILE A 107 12.47 -1.58 2.49
N LEU A 108 12.32 -0.94 1.33
CA LEU A 108 12.11 -1.57 0.04
C LEU A 108 13.38 -1.38 -0.81
N LEU A 109 14.11 -2.46 -1.05
CA LEU A 109 15.27 -2.45 -1.93
C LEU A 109 14.81 -2.72 -3.37
N ILE A 110 15.26 -1.90 -4.31
CA ILE A 110 15.07 -2.09 -5.74
C ILE A 110 16.46 -2.15 -6.39
N SER A 111 16.78 -3.24 -7.07
CA SER A 111 18.05 -3.43 -7.77
C SER A 111 17.82 -3.47 -9.28
N ALA A 112 18.20 -2.39 -9.98
CA ALA A 112 17.97 -2.23 -11.41
C ALA A 112 18.68 -3.30 -12.25
N SER A 113 19.89 -3.70 -11.85
CA SER A 113 20.67 -4.77 -12.52
C SER A 113 20.00 -6.15 -12.47
N LYS A 114 18.98 -6.34 -11.62
CA LYS A 114 18.18 -7.56 -11.56
C LYS A 114 16.96 -7.52 -12.48
N PHE A 115 16.74 -6.44 -13.22
CA PHE A 115 15.67 -6.35 -14.20
C PHE A 115 16.23 -6.44 -15.62
N ASP A 116 15.93 -7.52 -16.34
CA ASP A 116 16.27 -7.65 -17.75
C ASP A 116 15.17 -7.01 -18.64
N PRO A 117 15.43 -5.86 -19.28
CA PRO A 117 14.44 -5.16 -20.10
C PRO A 117 14.14 -5.87 -21.43
N TYR A 118 14.95 -6.86 -21.83
CA TYR A 118 14.68 -7.68 -23.01
C TYR A 118 13.78 -8.88 -22.70
N LYS A 119 13.66 -9.23 -21.41
CA LYS A 119 12.81 -10.33 -20.92
C LYS A 119 11.50 -9.84 -20.30
N TYR A 120 11.52 -8.76 -19.54
CA TYR A 120 10.38 -8.26 -18.78
C TYR A 120 9.81 -6.96 -19.36
N THR A 121 8.51 -6.75 -19.21
CA THR A 121 7.81 -5.55 -19.68
C THR A 121 7.63 -4.54 -18.56
N SER A 122 7.27 -3.30 -18.91
CA SER A 122 6.84 -2.28 -17.94
C SER A 122 5.60 -2.71 -17.15
N GLU A 123 4.73 -3.55 -17.71
CA GLU A 123 3.61 -4.15 -17.00
C GLU A 123 4.08 -5.11 -15.90
N HIS A 124 5.07 -5.96 -16.17
CA HIS A 124 5.65 -6.83 -15.15
C HIS A 124 6.26 -6.02 -14.01
N MET A 125 6.98 -4.95 -14.34
CA MET A 125 7.52 -4.00 -13.36
C MET A 125 6.41 -3.35 -12.52
N ALA A 126 5.35 -2.84 -13.14
CA ALA A 126 4.23 -2.25 -12.39
C ALA A 126 3.53 -3.27 -11.47
N LYS A 127 3.34 -4.51 -11.94
CA LYS A 127 2.71 -5.59 -11.18
C LYS A 127 3.52 -6.01 -9.97
N ILE A 128 4.84 -6.21 -10.10
CA ILE A 128 5.67 -6.62 -8.96
C ILE A 128 5.72 -5.52 -7.89
N HIS A 129 5.81 -4.25 -8.31
CA HIS A 129 5.69 -3.10 -7.41
C HIS A 129 4.34 -3.08 -6.71
N ALA A 130 3.23 -3.25 -7.45
CA ALA A 130 1.90 -3.29 -6.87
C ALA A 130 1.71 -4.44 -5.88
N LEU A 131 2.20 -5.63 -6.21
CA LEU A 131 2.11 -6.84 -5.38
C LEU A 131 2.85 -6.63 -4.05
N ILE A 132 4.10 -6.17 -4.09
CA ILE A 132 4.91 -5.94 -2.90
C ILE A 132 4.32 -4.79 -2.08
N CYS A 133 3.98 -3.66 -2.70
CA CYS A 133 3.38 -2.52 -2.01
C CYS A 133 2.06 -2.90 -1.32
N GLU A 134 1.18 -3.67 -1.96
CA GLU A 134 -0.07 -4.12 -1.31
C GLU A 134 0.19 -4.98 -0.08
N SER A 135 1.23 -5.82 -0.11
CA SER A 135 1.60 -6.68 1.01
C SER A 135 2.10 -5.88 2.20
N VAL A 136 3.02 -4.93 1.98
CA VAL A 136 3.57 -4.09 3.05
C VAL A 136 2.55 -3.07 3.57
N MET A 137 1.57 -2.67 2.76
CA MET A 137 0.46 -1.81 3.21
C MET A 137 -0.52 -2.50 4.17
N ASP A 138 -0.54 -3.83 4.27
CA ASP A 138 -1.32 -4.55 5.29
C ASP A 138 -0.65 -4.55 6.68
N ASP A 139 0.59 -4.07 6.79
CA ASP A 139 1.30 -3.98 8.06
C ASP A 139 1.04 -2.64 8.77
N GLU A 140 0.41 -2.69 9.95
CA GLU A 140 0.06 -1.46 10.70
C GLU A 140 1.28 -0.66 11.15
N GLU A 141 2.42 -1.30 11.41
CA GLU A 141 3.64 -0.60 11.78
C GLU A 141 4.13 0.29 10.64
N SER A 142 4.14 -0.23 9.41
CA SER A 142 4.48 0.50 8.20
C SER A 142 3.43 1.54 7.81
N GLN A 143 2.14 1.33 8.11
CA GLN A 143 1.12 2.35 7.93
C GLN A 143 1.35 3.58 8.83
N VAL A 144 2.00 3.41 9.99
CA VAL A 144 2.32 4.50 10.92
C VAL A 144 3.68 5.12 10.61
N ALA A 145 4.72 4.29 10.49
CA ALA A 145 6.10 4.76 10.31
C ALA A 145 6.39 5.17 8.86
N GLY A 146 5.74 4.54 7.89
CA GLY A 146 5.99 4.71 6.45
C GLY A 146 7.02 3.74 5.88
N TYR A 147 7.52 4.07 4.69
CA TYR A 147 8.43 3.26 3.89
C TYR A 147 9.64 4.08 3.46
N VAL A 148 10.76 3.42 3.18
CA VAL A 148 11.90 4.02 2.50
C VAL A 148 12.32 3.15 1.33
N TYR A 149 12.58 3.78 0.19
CA TYR A 149 13.08 3.10 -1.01
C TYR A 149 14.59 3.28 -1.08
N VAL A 150 15.28 2.17 -1.32
CA VAL A 150 16.71 2.16 -1.64
C VAL A 150 16.82 1.65 -3.06
N ASN A 151 17.29 2.50 -3.97
CA ASN A 151 17.49 2.14 -5.37
C ASN A 151 18.98 1.89 -5.60
N ASP A 152 19.30 0.67 -6.00
CA ASP A 152 20.62 0.30 -6.49
C ASP A 152 20.61 0.31 -8.01
N GLU A 153 21.29 1.30 -8.58
CA GLU A 153 21.41 1.52 -10.03
C GLU A 153 22.72 0.97 -10.61
N SER A 154 23.53 0.28 -9.78
CA SER A 154 24.82 -0.27 -10.19
C SER A 154 24.71 -1.51 -11.09
#